data_AF-I1CFT5-F1
#
_entry.id   AF-I1CFT5-F1
#
_cell.length_a   1.000
_cell.length_b   1.000
_cell.length_c   1.000
_cell.angle_alpha   90.00
_cell.angle_beta   90.00
_cell.angle_gamma   90.00
#
_symmetry.space_group_name_H-M   'P 1'
#
loop_
_entity.id
_entity.type
_entity.pdbx_description
1 polymer ?
#
loop_
_entity_poly.entity_id
_entity_poly.type
_entity_poly.pdbx_seq_one_letter_code
_entity_poly.pdbx_strand_id
1 'polypeptide(L)' 'MDKVLFLVNIDFCRIGELCKRQLHLRMKAAKSTKEFKTFGILVNGYTMSFITLELNLSGEYTLIQHESVTTPTFATKA' A
#
# COMPACT_ATOMS: atom_id res chain seq x y z
N MET A 1 11.34 -21.04 -10.22
CA MET A 1 10.27 -20.18 -10.76
C MET A 1 9.99 -19.02 -9.79
N ASP A 2 11.03 -18.43 -9.18
CA ASP A 2 10.88 -17.77 -7.85
C ASP A 2 11.35 -16.31 -7.78
N LYS A 3 12.02 -15.80 -8.83
CA LYS A 3 12.57 -14.44 -8.79
C LYS A 3 11.49 -13.35 -8.88
N VAL A 4 10.40 -13.61 -9.59
CA VAL A 4 9.32 -12.62 -9.81
C VAL A 4 8.50 -12.41 -8.54
N LEU A 5 8.13 -13.49 -7.84
CA LEU A 5 7.41 -13.41 -6.57
C LEU A 5 8.25 -12.70 -5.49
N PHE A 6 9.56 -12.94 -5.49
CA PHE A 6 10.49 -12.25 -4.59
C PHE A 6 10.53 -10.73 -4.83
N LEU A 7 10.57 -10.29 -6.09
CA LEU A 7 10.54 -8.86 -6.43
C LEU A 7 9.21 -8.20 -6.02
N VAL A 8 8.08 -8.87 -6.25
CA VAL A 8 6.76 -8.38 -5.83
C VAL A 8 6.69 -8.20 -4.31
N ASN A 9 7.23 -9.15 -3.54
CA ASN A 9 7.29 -9.04 -2.08
C ASN A 9 8.18 -7.87 -1.62
N ILE A 10 9.30 -7.63 -2.30
CA ILE A 10 10.17 -6.48 -2.00
C ILE A 10 9.42 -5.17 -2.24
N ASP A 11 8.71 -5.04 -3.37
CA ASP A 11 8.00 -3.81 -3.70
C ASP A 11 6.80 -3.58 -2.76
N PHE A 12 6.15 -4.64 -2.30
CA PHE A 12 5.15 -4.57 -1.25
C PHE A 12 5.74 -4.05 0.08
N CYS A 13 6.90 -4.58 0.51
CA CYS A 13 7.60 -4.09 1.69
C CYS A 13 7.98 -2.60 1.57
N ARG A 14 8.48 -2.18 0.40
CA ARG A 14 8.83 -0.77 0.12
C ARG A 14 7.63 0.16 0.24
N ILE A 15 6.46 -0.24 -0.28
CA ILE A 15 5.22 0.52 -0.09
C ILE A 15 4.85 0.59 1.38
N GLY A 16 4.97 -0.53 2.11
CA GLY A 16 4.77 -0.55 3.56
C GLY A 16 5.63 0.47 4.30
N GLU A 17 6.93 0.55 3.98
CA GLU A 17 7.84 1.54 4.57
C GLU A 17 7.47 2.98 4.23
N LEU A 18 7.07 3.24 2.97
CA LEU A 18 6.61 4.56 2.53
C LEU A 18 5.34 4.97 3.27
N CYS A 19 4.35 4.06 3.34
CA CYS A 19 3.12 4.26 4.09
C CYS A 19 3.43 4.52 5.57
N LYS A 20 4.38 3.80 6.17
CA LYS A 20 4.77 3.99 7.58
C LYS A 20 5.37 5.37 7.81
N ARG A 21 6.28 5.82 6.94
CA ARG A 21 6.86 7.18 7.01
C ARG A 21 5.77 8.26 6.88
N GLN A 22 4.87 8.10 5.92
CA GLN A 22 3.76 9.04 5.72
C GLN A 22 2.83 9.08 6.93
N LEU A 23 2.49 7.92 7.48
CA LEU A 23 1.63 7.83 8.65
C LEU A 23 2.29 8.49 9.87
N HIS A 24 3.58 8.20 10.11
CA HIS A 24 4.35 8.79 11.20
C HIS A 24 4.44 10.32 11.11
N LEU A 25 4.58 10.88 9.90
CA LEU A 25 4.56 12.34 9.70
C LEU A 25 3.19 12.93 10.02
N ARG A 26 2.09 12.29 9.57
CA ARG A 26 0.72 12.77 9.83
C ARG A 26 0.35 12.70 11.31
N MET A 27 0.83 11.67 12.03
CA MET A 27 0.57 11.52 13.47
C MET A 27 0.99 12.72 14.30
N LYS A 28 2.04 13.45 13.90
CA LYS A 28 2.47 14.66 14.63
C LYS A 28 1.40 15.76 14.67
N ALA A 29 0.46 15.75 13.72
CA ALA A 29 -0.61 16.73 13.59
C ALA A 29 -2.02 16.12 13.71
N ALA A 30 -2.11 14.81 13.98
CA ALA A 30 -3.38 14.09 14.01
C ALA A 30 -4.23 14.53 15.22
N LYS A 31 -5.51 14.81 14.97
CA LYS A 31 -6.48 15.21 16.01
C LYS A 31 -7.38 14.05 16.42
N SER A 32 -7.36 12.96 15.66
CA SER A 32 -8.15 11.76 15.90
C SER A 32 -7.41 10.49 15.54
N THR A 33 -7.74 9.40 16.23
CA THR A 33 -7.25 8.04 15.94
C THR A 33 -7.73 7.51 14.59
N LYS A 34 -8.77 8.11 13.98
CA LYS A 34 -9.18 7.80 12.60
C LYS A 34 -8.12 8.19 11.55
N GLU A 35 -7.23 9.11 11.90
CA GLU A 35 -6.13 9.56 11.03
C GLU A 35 -4.92 8.60 11.07
N PHE A 36 -5.00 7.52 11.87
CA PHE A 36 -3.97 6.48 11.99
C PHE A 36 -4.08 5.40 10.91
N LYS A 37 -4.58 5.79 9.73
CA LYS A 37 -4.66 4.92 8.56
C LYS A 37 -4.11 5.63 7.33
N THR A 38 -3.41 4.90 6.48
CA THR A 38 -3.06 5.34 5.13
C THR A 38 -3.20 4.18 4.16
N PHE A 39 -3.35 4.49 2.88
CA PHE A 39 -3.37 3.49 1.83
C PHE A 39 -2.22 3.72 0.85
N GLY A 40 -1.88 2.67 0.10
CA GLY A 40 -0.96 2.68 -1.01
C GLY A 40 -1.56 1.86 -2.16
N ILE A 41 -1.15 2.19 -3.37
CA ILE A 41 -1.55 1.48 -4.58
C ILE A 41 -0.28 1.04 -5.29
N LEU A 42 -0.16 -0.26 -5.56
CA LEU A 42 0.87 -0.84 -6.40
C LEU A 42 0.29 -1.09 -7.79
N VAL A 43 0.88 -0.50 -8.82
CA VAL A 43 0.49 -0.75 -10.21
C VAL A 43 1.56 -1.60 -10.86
N ASN A 44 1.20 -2.78 -11.33
CA ASN A 44 2.07 -3.69 -12.07
C ASN A 44 1.39 -4.09 -13.38
N GLY A 45 1.80 -3.47 -14.49
CA GLY A 45 1.13 -3.59 -15.77
C GLY A 45 -0.33 -3.13 -15.68
N TYR A 46 -1.27 -4.04 -15.95
CA TYR A 46 -2.72 -3.79 -15.88
C TYR A 46 -3.34 -4.24 -14.55
N THR A 47 -2.54 -4.55 -13.53
CA THR A 47 -3.04 -4.96 -12.21
C THR A 47 -2.73 -3.88 -11.18
N MET A 48 -3.75 -3.50 -10.42
CA MET A 48 -3.65 -2.59 -9.27
C MET A 48 -3.87 -3.38 -7.99
N SER A 49 -2.88 -3.40 -7.10
CA SER A 49 -3.01 -3.96 -5.75
C SER A 49 -3.20 -2.85 -4.74
N PHE A 50 -4.20 -2.99 -3.88
CA PHE A 50 -4.52 -2.03 -2.84
C PHE A 50 -3.92 -2.48 -1.51
N ILE A 51 -3.35 -1.53 -0.79
CA ILE A 51 -2.66 -1.80 0.47
C ILE A 51 -3.11 -0.76 1.49
N THR A 52 -3.42 -1.18 2.71
CA THR A 52 -3.67 -0.28 3.83
C THR A 52 -2.62 -0.51 4.90
N LEU A 53 -2.09 0.57 5.46
CA LEU A 53 -1.31 0.53 6.68
C LEU A 53 -2.11 1.23 7.79
N GLU A 54 -2.32 0.52 8.88
CA GLU A 54 -3.03 1.01 10.06
C GLU A 54 -2.10 0.99 11.27
N LEU A 55 -2.22 1.99 12.14
CA LEU A 55 -1.58 1.98 13.45
C LEU A 55 -2.67 1.80 14.51
N ASN A 56 -2.54 0.76 15.33
CA ASN A 56 -3.46 0.51 16.43
C ASN A 56 -3.16 1.40 17.65
N LEU A 57 -4.06 1.41 18.62
CA LEU A 57 -3.89 2.20 19.85
C LEU A 57 -2.70 1.72 20.71
N SER A 58 -2.25 0.49 20.51
CA SER A 58 -1.07 -0.08 21.16
C SER A 58 0.25 0.34 20.50
N GLY A 59 0.21 1.09 19.40
CA GLY A 59 1.40 1.56 18.68
C GLY A 59 1.98 0.56 17.67
N GLU A 60 1.24 -0.49 17.32
CA GLU A 60 1.66 -1.49 16.34
C GLU A 60 1.09 -1.19 14.96
N TYR A 61 1.95 -1.34 13.94
CA TYR A 61 1.60 -1.12 12.55
C TYR A 61 1.15 -2.43 11.90
N THR A 62 -0.05 -2.43 11.31
CA THR A 62 -0.59 -3.55 10.54
C THR A 62 -0.65 -3.17 9.06
N LEU A 63 0.06 -3.92 8.23
CA LEU A 63 0.02 -3.79 6.78
C LEU A 63 -0.93 -4.84 6.21
N ILE A 64 -1.97 -4.39 5.52
CA ILE A 64 -3.05 -5.21 4.99
C ILE A 64 -2.99 -5.12 3.46
N GLN A 65 -2.82 -6.27 2.80
CA GLN A 65 -2.99 -6.39 1.37
C GLN A 65 -4.44 -6.73 1.07
N HIS A 66 -5.08 -5.95 0.20
CA HIS A 66 -6.44 -6.20 -0.28
C HIS A 66 -6.42 -6.93 -1.62
N GLU A 67 -7.61 -7.28 -2.11
CA GLU A 67 -7.79 -7.83 -3.45
C GLU A 67 -7.22 -6.87 -4.52
N SER A 68 -6.64 -7.47 -5.54
CA SER A 68 -6.10 -6.72 -6.68
C SER A 68 -7.13 -6.64 -7.79
N VAL A 69 -7.21 -5.48 -8.43
CA VAL A 69 -8.10 -5.24 -9.56
C VAL A 69 -7.30 -5.21 -10.84
N THR A 70 -7.71 -5.99 -11.83
CA THR A 70 -7.15 -5.90 -13.18
C THR A 70 -7.92 -4.85 -13.96
N THR A 71 -7.25 -3.77 -14.36
CA THR A 71 -7.83 -2.72 -15.19
C THR A 71 -8.17 -3.26 -16.57
N PRO A 72 -9.32 -2.89 -17.16
CA PRO A 72 -9.59 -3.20 -18.55
C PRO A 72 -8.53 -2.54 -19.44
N THR A 73 -7.99 -3.31 -20.38
CA THR A 73 -7.11 -2.78 -21.43
C THR A 73 -7.91 -1.85 -22.33
N PHE A 74 -7.69 -0.55 -22.19
CA PHE A 74 -8.12 0.41 -23.20
C PHE A 74 -7.10 0.38 -24.33
N ALA A 75 -7.50 -0.12 -25.51
CA ALA A 75 -6.72 0.09 -26.70
C ALA A 75 -6.66 1.61 -26.96
N THR A 76 -5.50 2.21 -26.71
CA THR A 76 -5.23 3.55 -27.20
C THR A 76 -5.18 3.41 -28.72
N LYS A 77 -6.17 3.97 -29.43
CA LYS A 77 -6.03 4.14 -30.89
C LYS A 77 -4.82 5.05 -31.09
N ALA A 78 -3.75 4.47 -31.63
CA ALA A 78 -2.56 5.19 -32.06
C ALA A 78 -2.89 6.18 -33.19
#